data_AF-A0A3D6A535-F1
#
_entry.id   AF-A0A3D6A535-F1
#
_cell.length_a   1.000
_cell.length_b   1.000
_cell.length_c   1.000
_cell.angle_alpha   90.00
_cell.angle_beta   90.00
_cell.angle_gamma   90.00
#
_symmetry.space_group_name_H-M   'P 1'
#
loop_
_entity.id
_entity.type
_entity.pdbx_description
1 polymer ?
#
loop_
_entity_poly.entity_id
_entity_poly.type
_entity_poly.pdbx_seq_one_letter_code
_entity_poly.pdbx_strand_id
1 'polypeptide(L)'
;DGMGDNGDSHPNDPGTGWTGERTHQSQTFFVGPGSDLSDLNLEGMDLSGANLHGAILDGARLRFVDFTEADLRGASLQWSATGWGNGGAVNLDNATLTDALLDGIITNQGDVISFVIHGLPSGYALVDANHIVEVDTDGDGIVDNSDADDDNDGVPDVSDAFPLDATETADTDGDGAGDNSDAFPTDPTETADTD
;
A
#
# COMPACT_ATOMS: atom_id res chain seq x y z
N ASP A 1 -25.89 -3.12 -41.38
CA ASP A 1 -24.58 -3.78 -41.42
C ASP A 1 -23.74 -3.40 -40.21
N GLY A 2 -23.44 -4.38 -39.35
CA GLY A 2 -22.27 -4.41 -38.48
C GLY A 2 -22.34 -3.65 -37.15
N MET A 3 -22.96 -4.24 -36.13
CA MET A 3 -22.57 -4.03 -34.73
C MET A 3 -21.25 -4.78 -34.50
N GLY A 4 -20.23 -4.07 -34.00
CA GLY A 4 -19.00 -4.65 -33.46
C GLY A 4 -18.93 -4.31 -31.97
N ASP A 5 -19.47 -5.23 -31.18
CA ASP A 5 -19.33 -5.32 -29.73
C ASP A 5 -17.92 -5.81 -29.39
N ASN A 6 -17.15 -5.00 -28.66
CA ASN A 6 -15.92 -5.45 -28.02
C ASN A 6 -16.11 -5.24 -26.52
N GLY A 7 -16.61 -6.30 -25.88
CA GLY A 7 -16.84 -6.33 -24.45
C GLY A 7 -15.56 -6.15 -23.65
N ASP A 8 -15.67 -5.33 -22.61
CA ASP A 8 -14.89 -5.50 -21.39
C ASP A 8 -15.82 -6.14 -20.37
N SER A 9 -15.69 -7.46 -20.28
CA SER A 9 -16.35 -8.30 -19.29
C SER A 9 -15.42 -8.42 -18.09
N HIS A 10 -15.66 -7.65 -17.03
CA HIS A 10 -15.20 -8.01 -15.70
C HIS A 10 -16.34 -8.74 -14.96
N PRO A 11 -16.14 -10.01 -14.57
CA PRO A 11 -17.13 -10.79 -13.85
C PRO A 11 -16.93 -10.57 -12.35
N ASN A 12 -17.88 -9.90 -11.69
CA ASN A 12 -18.29 -10.06 -10.28
C ASN A 12 -19.07 -8.83 -9.80
N ASP A 13 -20.27 -8.63 -10.35
CA ASP A 13 -21.28 -7.74 -9.79
C ASP A 13 -22.19 -8.53 -8.83
N PRO A 14 -22.06 -8.35 -7.50
CA PRO A 14 -23.14 -8.63 -6.56
C PRO A 14 -23.69 -7.31 -6.00
N GLY A 15 -24.39 -6.55 -6.85
CA GLY A 15 -25.51 -5.67 -6.53
C GLY A 15 -25.46 -4.90 -5.21
N THR A 16 -24.90 -3.69 -5.25
CA THR A 16 -25.54 -2.51 -4.66
C THR A 16 -25.39 -1.36 -5.64
N GLY A 17 -26.51 -0.93 -6.22
CA GLY A 17 -26.53 -0.17 -7.45
C GLY A 17 -25.94 1.23 -7.38
N TRP A 18 -25.20 1.58 -8.43
CA TRP A 18 -25.31 2.87 -9.09
C TRP A 18 -24.74 2.75 -10.52
N THR A 19 -25.61 2.85 -11.53
CA THR A 19 -25.18 2.90 -12.94
C THR A 19 -24.77 4.34 -13.26
N GLY A 20 -23.53 4.70 -12.98
CA GLY A 20 -22.97 6.01 -13.30
C GLY A 20 -22.75 6.17 -14.80
N GLU A 21 -23.68 6.85 -15.47
CA GLU A 21 -23.55 7.24 -16.88
C GLU A 21 -22.31 8.09 -17.14
N ARG A 22 -21.63 7.74 -18.24
CA ARG A 22 -20.56 8.52 -18.86
C ARG A 22 -21.07 9.91 -19.25
N THR A 23 -20.49 11.00 -18.74
CA THR A 23 -20.11 12.23 -19.48
C THR A 23 -19.69 13.36 -18.53
N HIS A 24 -18.84 14.26 -19.03
CA HIS A 24 -18.34 15.50 -18.42
C HIS A 24 -19.47 16.43 -17.92
N GLN A 25 -20.06 16.13 -16.76
CA GLN A 25 -20.87 17.03 -15.95
C GLN A 25 -20.23 17.04 -14.57
N SER A 26 -20.07 18.21 -13.95
CA SER A 26 -19.49 18.36 -12.62
C SER A 26 -20.24 17.49 -11.60
N GLN A 27 -19.68 16.31 -11.30
CA GLN A 27 -20.16 15.39 -10.29
C GLN A 27 -19.65 15.91 -8.94
N THR A 28 -20.55 16.34 -8.06
CA THR A 28 -20.20 16.64 -6.66
C THR A 28 -20.34 15.35 -5.86
N PHE A 29 -19.23 14.86 -5.31
CA PHE A 29 -19.21 13.72 -4.39
C PHE A 29 -18.51 14.15 -3.09
N PHE A 30 -18.82 13.47 -1.99
CA PHE A 30 -18.17 13.70 -0.71
C PHE A 30 -16.89 12.87 -0.64
N VAL A 31 -15.81 13.51 -0.21
CA VAL A 31 -14.51 12.87 0.00
C VAL A 31 -14.24 12.80 1.49
N GLY A 32 -13.77 11.65 1.96
CA GLY A 32 -13.41 11.44 3.36
C GLY A 32 -12.79 10.06 3.62
N PRO A 33 -12.47 9.76 4.90
CA PRO A 33 -11.93 8.46 5.28
C PRO A 33 -12.84 7.32 4.87
N GLY A 34 -12.27 6.28 4.26
CA GLY A 34 -13.01 5.10 3.80
C GLY A 34 -13.98 5.36 2.65
N SER A 35 -13.92 6.53 1.99
CA SER A 35 -14.79 6.82 0.85
C SER A 35 -14.47 5.90 -0.33
N ASP A 36 -15.53 5.41 -0.97
CA ASP A 36 -15.43 4.66 -2.22
C ASP A 36 -15.50 5.64 -3.40
N LEU A 37 -14.37 5.78 -4.06
CA LEU A 37 -14.11 6.63 -5.23
C LEU A 37 -13.67 5.78 -6.43
N SER A 38 -13.89 4.46 -6.37
CA SER A 38 -13.50 3.53 -7.43
C SER A 38 -14.16 3.89 -8.76
N ASP A 39 -13.40 3.68 -9.85
CA ASP A 39 -13.81 3.95 -11.25
C ASP A 39 -14.25 5.40 -11.55
N LEU A 40 -14.15 6.33 -10.59
CA LEU A 40 -14.55 7.71 -10.78
C LEU A 40 -13.59 8.44 -11.70
N ASN A 41 -14.12 9.37 -12.49
CA ASN A 41 -13.29 10.31 -13.25
C ASN A 41 -12.90 11.49 -12.36
N LEU A 42 -11.70 11.42 -11.78
CA LEU A 42 -11.14 12.45 -10.91
C LEU A 42 -10.15 13.36 -11.66
N GLU A 43 -10.02 13.23 -12.98
CA GLU A 43 -9.01 13.93 -13.77
C GLU A 43 -9.00 15.45 -13.52
N GLY A 44 -7.84 15.96 -13.10
CA GLY A 44 -7.59 17.38 -12.81
C GLY A 44 -8.18 17.89 -11.49
N MET A 45 -8.67 17.01 -10.61
CA MET A 45 -9.22 17.41 -9.33
C MET A 45 -8.13 17.81 -8.32
N ASP A 46 -8.43 18.87 -7.57
CA ASP A 46 -7.65 19.27 -6.41
C ASP A 46 -8.17 18.55 -5.17
N LEU A 47 -7.39 17.60 -4.66
CA LEU A 47 -7.59 16.85 -3.43
C LEU A 47 -6.46 17.15 -2.43
N SER A 48 -5.78 18.29 -2.57
CA SER A 48 -4.69 18.67 -1.68
C SER A 48 -5.20 18.83 -0.24
N GLY A 49 -4.43 18.30 0.72
CA GLY A 49 -4.78 18.28 2.14
C GLY A 49 -6.02 17.45 2.50
N ALA A 50 -6.59 16.68 1.56
CA ALA A 50 -7.76 15.85 1.83
C ALA A 50 -7.42 14.69 2.78
N ASN A 51 -8.35 14.36 3.68
CA ASN A 51 -8.28 13.13 4.46
C ASN A 51 -8.96 11.99 3.69
N LEU A 52 -8.13 11.12 3.11
CA LEU A 52 -8.49 9.96 2.31
C LEU A 52 -8.04 8.65 2.97
N HIS A 53 -7.80 8.66 4.28
CA HIS A 53 -7.36 7.48 5.02
C HIS A 53 -8.31 6.29 4.76
N GLY A 54 -7.78 5.17 4.28
CA GLY A 54 -8.55 3.97 3.96
C GLY A 54 -9.50 4.09 2.75
N ALA A 55 -9.43 5.17 1.97
CA ALA A 55 -10.30 5.37 0.81
C ALA A 55 -9.96 4.38 -0.32
N ILE A 56 -10.94 4.08 -1.16
CA ILE A 56 -10.81 3.17 -2.31
C ILE A 56 -10.89 4.00 -3.58
N LEU A 57 -9.82 4.07 -4.34
CA LEU A 57 -9.67 4.81 -5.60
C LEU A 57 -9.29 3.86 -6.76
N ASP A 58 -9.53 2.56 -6.58
CA ASP A 58 -9.18 1.55 -7.56
C ASP A 58 -9.86 1.84 -8.91
N GLY A 59 -9.11 1.72 -10.00
CA GLY A 59 -9.63 2.01 -11.35
C GLY A 59 -9.99 3.49 -11.63
N ALA A 60 -9.92 4.39 -10.64
CA ALA A 60 -10.25 5.80 -10.82
C ALA A 60 -9.32 6.48 -11.84
N ARG A 61 -9.82 7.46 -12.60
CA ARG A 61 -8.98 8.24 -13.51
C ARG A 61 -8.33 9.39 -12.74
N LEU A 62 -7.05 9.25 -12.39
CA LEU A 62 -6.33 10.19 -11.54
C LEU A 62 -5.41 11.17 -12.29
N ARG A 63 -5.51 11.25 -13.62
CA ARG A 63 -4.70 12.17 -14.42
C ARG A 63 -4.73 13.60 -13.88
N PHE A 64 -3.57 14.20 -13.61
CA PHE A 64 -3.47 15.58 -13.10
C PHE A 64 -4.19 15.83 -11.76
N VAL A 65 -4.50 14.78 -11.00
CA VAL A 65 -5.02 14.95 -9.64
C VAL A 65 -3.92 15.47 -8.73
N ASP A 66 -4.26 16.45 -7.91
CA ASP A 66 -3.38 16.98 -6.88
C ASP A 66 -3.72 16.37 -5.52
N PHE A 67 -2.84 15.51 -4.99
CA PHE A 67 -2.90 14.98 -3.62
C PHE A 67 -1.83 15.60 -2.72
N THR A 68 -1.32 16.79 -3.06
CA THR A 68 -0.31 17.46 -2.21
C THR A 68 -0.78 17.52 -0.77
N GLU A 69 0.03 17.07 0.19
CA GLU A 69 -0.30 17.03 1.62
C GLU A 69 -1.53 16.18 2.01
N ALA A 70 -2.07 15.34 1.12
CA ALA A 70 -3.21 14.47 1.44
C ALA A 70 -2.81 13.30 2.37
N ASP A 71 -3.75 12.87 3.22
CA ASP A 71 -3.61 11.64 4.03
C ASP A 71 -4.22 10.46 3.26
N LEU A 72 -3.37 9.61 2.68
CA LEU A 72 -3.73 8.44 1.89
C LEU A 72 -3.37 7.14 2.63
N ARG A 73 -3.14 7.18 3.94
CA ARG A 73 -2.75 5.97 4.70
C ARG A 73 -3.79 4.87 4.55
N GLY A 74 -3.37 3.65 4.21
CA GLY A 74 -4.28 2.53 3.97
C GLY A 74 -5.23 2.68 2.77
N ALA A 75 -5.07 3.74 1.95
CA ALA A 75 -5.90 3.93 0.77
C ALA A 75 -5.46 2.98 -0.36
N SER A 76 -6.42 2.51 -1.15
CA SER A 76 -6.15 1.70 -2.33
C SER A 76 -6.31 2.54 -3.60
N LEU A 77 -5.30 2.58 -4.46
CA LEU A 77 -5.34 3.29 -5.75
C LEU A 77 -5.01 2.33 -6.91
N GLN A 78 -5.26 1.03 -6.72
CA GLN A 78 -4.84 -0.03 -7.63
C GLN A 78 -5.45 0.14 -9.01
N TRP A 79 -4.63 -0.03 -10.06
CA TRP A 79 -5.05 0.10 -11.46
C TRP A 79 -5.72 1.43 -11.81
N SER A 80 -5.57 2.45 -10.96
CA SER A 80 -6.13 3.75 -11.25
C SER A 80 -5.45 4.34 -12.49
N ALA A 81 -6.28 4.80 -13.42
CA ALA A 81 -5.86 5.21 -14.75
C ALA A 81 -5.23 6.60 -14.70
N THR A 82 -3.92 6.64 -14.41
CA THR A 82 -3.02 7.76 -14.76
C THR A 82 -2.80 7.84 -16.28
N GLY A 83 -3.19 6.77 -16.99
CA GLY A 83 -3.34 6.68 -18.43
C GLY A 83 -2.02 6.55 -19.16
N TRP A 84 -1.89 5.46 -19.92
CA TRP A 84 -0.73 5.15 -20.73
C TRP A 84 -0.54 6.27 -21.77
N GLY A 85 0.57 7.02 -21.68
CA GLY A 85 0.86 8.14 -22.57
C GLY A 85 1.60 9.30 -21.90
N ASN A 86 2.18 10.15 -22.74
CA ASN A 86 3.21 11.13 -22.40
C ASN A 86 2.69 12.44 -21.75
N GLY A 87 1.91 12.34 -20.66
CA GLY A 87 1.60 13.53 -19.84
C GLY A 87 0.25 13.49 -19.15
N GLY A 88 0.18 12.86 -17.99
CA GLY A 88 -1.01 12.84 -17.13
C GLY A 88 -0.68 12.21 -15.80
N ALA A 89 0.22 12.83 -15.06
CA ALA A 89 0.69 12.27 -13.82
C ALA A 89 -0.08 12.81 -12.61
N VAL A 90 -0.04 12.02 -11.53
CA VAL A 90 -0.62 12.38 -10.23
C VAL A 90 0.44 13.16 -9.43
N ASN A 91 0.03 14.22 -8.73
CA ASN A 91 0.87 14.88 -7.74
C ASN A 91 0.68 14.26 -6.36
N LEU A 92 1.76 13.70 -5.80
CA LEU A 92 1.79 13.09 -4.47
C LEU A 92 2.78 13.80 -3.53
N ASP A 93 3.22 15.01 -3.89
CA ASP A 93 4.21 15.75 -3.11
C ASP A 93 3.74 15.90 -1.64
N ASN A 94 4.55 15.44 -0.69
CA ASN A 94 4.26 15.44 0.75
C ASN A 94 2.97 14.70 1.18
N ALA A 95 2.39 13.84 0.34
CA ALA A 95 1.27 12.98 0.75
C ALA A 95 1.75 11.89 1.73
N THR A 96 0.89 11.48 2.67
CA THR A 96 1.21 10.38 3.60
C THR A 96 0.68 9.05 3.03
N LEU A 97 1.57 8.08 2.77
CA LEU A 97 1.28 6.85 2.02
C LEU A 97 1.45 5.54 2.81
N THR A 98 1.67 5.58 4.13
CA THR A 98 1.81 4.37 4.95
C THR A 98 0.65 3.40 4.71
N ASP A 99 0.94 2.12 4.42
CA ASP A 99 -0.04 1.06 4.09
C ASP A 99 -0.89 1.29 2.82
N ALA A 100 -0.59 2.29 1.98
CA ALA A 100 -1.33 2.56 0.76
C ALA A 100 -0.98 1.55 -0.35
N LEU A 101 -1.99 1.09 -1.12
CA LEU A 101 -1.81 0.17 -2.24
C LEU A 101 -1.74 0.95 -3.56
N LEU A 102 -0.54 1.09 -4.14
CA LEU A 102 -0.25 1.95 -5.29
C LEU A 102 0.10 1.20 -6.59
N ASP A 103 -0.36 -0.04 -6.75
CA ASP A 103 -0.04 -0.83 -7.95
C ASP A 103 -0.52 -0.15 -9.24
N GLY A 104 0.41 0.11 -10.16
CA GLY A 104 0.15 0.71 -11.47
C GLY A 104 0.05 2.23 -11.52
N ILE A 105 0.47 2.96 -10.48
CA ILE A 105 0.48 4.44 -10.45
C ILE A 105 1.70 5.03 -11.18
N ILE A 106 1.50 6.08 -11.97
CA ILE A 106 2.56 6.87 -12.62
C ILE A 106 2.53 8.31 -12.07
N THR A 107 3.65 8.81 -11.56
CA THR A 107 3.76 10.15 -10.94
C THR A 107 4.42 11.19 -11.83
N ASN A 108 4.43 12.45 -11.35
CA ASN A 108 4.82 13.65 -12.10
C ASN A 108 6.25 13.64 -12.63
N GLN A 109 7.10 12.78 -12.08
CA GLN A 109 8.48 12.59 -12.53
C GLN A 109 8.62 11.53 -13.64
N GLY A 110 7.52 10.89 -14.06
CA GLY A 110 7.53 9.78 -15.00
C GLY A 110 7.93 8.45 -14.36
N ASP A 111 8.09 8.44 -13.04
CA ASP A 111 8.34 7.25 -12.25
C ASP A 111 7.04 6.46 -12.10
N VAL A 112 7.12 5.17 -12.39
CA VAL A 112 6.10 4.22 -11.92
C VAL A 112 6.37 4.05 -10.44
N ILE A 113 5.46 4.51 -9.59
CA ILE A 113 5.55 4.12 -8.17
C ILE A 113 5.08 2.67 -8.12
N SER A 114 6.06 1.78 -8.07
CA SER A 114 5.90 0.36 -7.75
C SER A 114 6.62 0.11 -6.43
N PHE A 115 6.13 0.69 -5.33
CA PHE A 115 6.58 0.41 -3.97
C PHE A 115 5.60 1.12 -3.01
N VAL A 116 5.09 0.58 -1.90
CA VAL A 116 5.65 -0.30 -0.85
C VAL A 116 4.47 -1.11 -0.29
N ILE A 117 4.62 -2.41 0.00
CA ILE A 117 3.64 -3.13 0.85
C ILE A 117 4.30 -3.37 2.21
N HIS A 118 3.99 -2.51 3.18
CA HIS A 118 4.27 -2.84 4.57
C HIS A 118 3.28 -3.92 5.03
N GLY A 119 3.79 -5.01 5.62
CA GLY A 119 2.96 -6.01 6.30
C GLY A 119 2.31 -7.07 5.41
N LEU A 120 3.05 -7.69 4.49
CA LEU A 120 2.59 -8.99 3.96
C LEU A 120 2.49 -10.00 5.11
N PRO A 121 1.38 -10.76 5.24
CA PRO A 121 1.33 -11.86 6.19
C PRO A 121 2.48 -12.84 5.94
N SER A 122 3.01 -13.44 7.00
CA SER A 122 4.09 -14.43 6.89
C SER A 122 3.75 -15.53 5.86
N GLY A 123 4.62 -15.70 4.86
CA GLY A 123 4.47 -16.69 3.79
C GLY A 123 3.87 -16.20 2.47
N TYR A 124 3.62 -14.90 2.31
CA TYR A 124 3.17 -14.29 1.04
C TYR A 124 4.33 -13.58 0.34
N ALA A 125 4.38 -13.69 -0.99
CA ALA A 125 5.35 -12.99 -1.85
C ALA A 125 4.59 -12.27 -2.97
N LEU A 126 5.04 -11.06 -3.32
CA LEU A 126 4.55 -10.33 -4.48
C LEU A 126 5.27 -10.81 -5.73
N VAL A 127 4.50 -11.10 -6.77
CA VAL A 127 5.00 -11.57 -8.06
C VAL A 127 4.46 -10.62 -9.12
N ASP A 128 5.33 -9.83 -9.76
CA ASP A 128 4.96 -9.18 -11.01
C ASP A 128 5.29 -10.08 -12.21
N ALA A 129 4.98 -9.62 -13.43
CA ALA A 129 5.17 -10.41 -14.64
C ALA A 129 6.64 -10.82 -14.92
N ASN A 130 7.64 -10.27 -14.21
CA ASN A 130 9.07 -10.52 -14.42
C ASN A 130 9.97 -10.44 -13.15
N HIS A 131 9.46 -10.19 -11.93
CA HIS A 131 10.30 -10.05 -10.73
C HIS A 131 9.60 -10.51 -9.44
N ILE A 132 10.38 -11.08 -8.51
CA ILE A 132 9.98 -11.29 -7.11
C ILE A 132 10.29 -9.97 -6.40
N VAL A 133 9.29 -9.20 -5.96
CA VAL A 133 9.57 -7.99 -5.18
C VAL A 133 10.20 -8.44 -3.86
N GLU A 134 11.43 -8.04 -3.61
CA GLU A 134 12.20 -8.39 -2.42
C GLU A 134 11.67 -7.57 -1.23
N VAL A 135 11.64 -8.20 -0.04
CA VAL A 135 11.12 -7.59 1.19
C VAL A 135 12.10 -6.50 1.66
N ASP A 136 11.58 -5.43 2.24
CA ASP A 136 12.28 -4.27 2.81
C ASP A 136 11.55 -3.98 4.13
N THR A 137 12.08 -4.49 5.24
CA THR A 137 11.39 -4.58 6.53
C THR A 137 11.37 -3.25 7.29
N ASP A 138 12.44 -2.45 7.20
CA ASP A 138 12.56 -1.15 7.86
C ASP A 138 12.12 0.04 6.98
N GLY A 139 11.97 -0.17 5.67
CA GLY A 139 11.56 0.85 4.71
C GLY A 139 12.65 1.87 4.39
N ASP A 140 13.93 1.56 4.58
CA ASP A 140 15.04 2.48 4.29
C ASP A 140 15.45 2.49 2.80
N GLY A 141 14.90 1.55 2.02
CA GLY A 141 15.13 1.39 0.59
C GLY A 141 16.25 0.41 0.23
N ILE A 142 16.82 -0.28 1.21
CA ILE A 142 17.61 -1.50 1.06
C ILE A 142 16.69 -2.69 1.31
N VAL A 143 16.85 -3.75 0.53
CA VAL A 143 16.03 -4.97 0.67
C VAL A 143 16.70 -5.91 1.67
N ASP A 144 15.93 -6.68 2.44
CA ASP A 144 16.41 -7.54 3.53
C ASP A 144 17.58 -8.45 3.11
N ASN A 145 17.56 -8.96 1.88
CA ASN A 145 18.63 -9.84 1.39
C ASN A 145 19.99 -9.14 1.16
N SER A 146 19.97 -7.81 1.15
CA SER A 146 21.08 -6.90 0.89
C SER A 146 21.29 -5.91 2.03
N ASP A 147 20.43 -5.95 3.04
CA ASP A 147 20.59 -5.26 4.31
C ASP A 147 21.37 -6.13 5.30
N ALA A 148 21.88 -5.51 6.35
CA ALA A 148 22.55 -6.18 7.45
C ALA A 148 21.88 -5.91 8.80
N ASP A 149 20.80 -5.13 8.80
CA ASP A 149 20.00 -4.68 9.94
C ASP A 149 18.56 -4.45 9.42
N ASP A 150 17.87 -5.55 9.09
CA ASP A 150 16.61 -5.57 8.32
C ASP A 150 15.48 -4.76 8.99
N ASP A 151 15.53 -4.53 10.30
CA ASP A 151 14.55 -3.74 11.06
C ASP A 151 15.09 -2.41 11.62
N ASN A 152 16.39 -2.13 11.40
CA ASN A 152 17.11 -0.90 11.73
C ASN A 152 17.01 -0.48 13.19
N ASP A 153 16.94 -1.45 14.10
CA ASP A 153 16.87 -1.21 15.53
C ASP A 153 18.25 -0.99 16.17
N GLY A 154 19.30 -1.23 15.37
CA GLY A 154 20.70 -1.02 15.69
C GLY A 154 21.45 -2.30 16.09
N VAL A 155 20.81 -3.46 16.02
CA VAL A 155 21.42 -4.79 16.18
C VAL A 155 21.43 -5.53 14.82
N PRO A 156 22.62 -5.79 14.23
CA PRO A 156 22.68 -6.45 12.93
C PRO A 156 22.07 -7.87 12.94
N ASP A 157 21.42 -8.31 11.86
CA ASP A 157 20.67 -9.58 11.76
C ASP A 157 21.46 -10.80 12.25
N VAL A 158 22.77 -10.79 12.01
CA VAL A 158 23.67 -11.88 12.42
C VAL A 158 23.82 -12.03 13.93
N SER A 159 23.42 -11.01 14.69
CA SER A 159 23.46 -10.93 16.14
C SER A 159 22.08 -10.76 16.76
N ASP A 160 21.03 -10.68 15.93
CA ASP A 160 19.66 -10.47 16.36
C ASP A 160 18.89 -11.79 16.41
N ALA A 161 18.15 -12.02 17.51
CA ALA A 161 17.26 -13.17 17.64
C ALA A 161 15.95 -13.00 16.84
N PHE A 162 15.53 -11.76 16.61
CA PHE A 162 14.36 -11.34 15.86
C PHE A 162 14.72 -10.26 14.82
N PRO A 163 15.48 -10.59 13.75
CA PRO A 163 15.99 -9.61 12.78
C PRO A 163 14.95 -8.74 12.04
N LEU A 164 13.66 -9.01 12.21
CA LEU A 164 12.57 -8.34 11.49
C LEU A 164 11.61 -7.61 12.44
N ASP A 165 11.96 -7.51 13.73
CA ASP A 165 11.15 -6.91 14.78
C ASP A 165 11.99 -5.92 15.59
N ALA A 166 11.94 -4.66 15.19
CA ALA A 166 12.68 -3.57 15.83
C ALA A 166 12.37 -3.32 17.32
N THR A 167 11.48 -4.12 17.92
CA THR A 167 11.15 -4.08 19.35
C THR A 167 11.78 -5.23 20.14
N GLU A 168 12.42 -6.20 19.50
CA GLU A 168 13.00 -7.39 20.13
C GLU A 168 14.37 -7.71 19.52
N THR A 169 15.40 -7.88 20.36
CA THR A 169 16.77 -8.20 19.89
C THR A 169 17.33 -9.49 20.48
N ALA A 170 16.70 -10.00 21.54
CA ALA A 170 17.24 -11.07 22.36
C ALA A 170 16.17 -12.09 22.73
N ASP A 171 16.56 -13.36 22.73
CA ASP A 171 15.80 -14.51 23.21
C ASP A 171 16.74 -15.28 24.16
N THR A 172 16.71 -14.92 25.45
CA THR A 172 17.71 -15.37 26.42
C THR A 172 17.61 -16.87 26.71
N ASP A 173 16.42 -17.47 26.63
CA ASP A 173 16.22 -18.90 26.89
C ASP A 173 15.93 -19.76 25.66
N GLY A 174 15.75 -19.15 24.50
CA GLY A 174 15.67 -19.81 23.20
C GLY A 174 14.30 -20.40 22.91
N ASP A 175 13.23 -19.87 23.51
CA ASP A 175 11.87 -20.37 23.35
C ASP A 175 11.08 -19.67 22.22
N GLY A 176 11.69 -18.63 21.63
CA GLY A 176 11.15 -17.86 20.52
C GLY A 176 10.26 -16.68 20.93
N ALA A 177 10.13 -16.37 22.22
CA ALA A 177 9.62 -15.08 22.69
C ALA A 177 10.78 -14.11 22.96
N GLY A 178 10.62 -12.85 22.55
CA GLY A 178 11.64 -11.85 22.78
C GLY A 178 11.66 -11.39 24.24
N ASP A 179 12.85 -11.09 24.76
CA ASP A 179 13.08 -10.71 26.15
C ASP A 179 12.25 -9.48 26.59
N ASN A 180 11.85 -8.58 25.67
CA ASN A 180 11.03 -7.41 26.03
C ASN A 180 9.54 -7.74 26.20
N SER A 181 9.06 -8.78 25.52
CA SER A 181 7.66 -9.24 25.54
C SER A 181 7.44 -10.44 26.46
N ASP A 182 8.50 -11.18 26.78
CA ASP A 182 8.46 -12.35 27.64
C ASP A 182 8.38 -11.97 29.14
N ALA A 183 7.37 -12.50 29.83
CA ALA A 183 7.22 -12.34 31.27
C ALA A 183 8.27 -13.11 32.08
N PHE A 184 8.84 -14.18 31.52
CA PHE A 184 9.89 -14.99 32.13
C PHE A 184 11.07 -15.23 31.17
N PRO A 185 11.90 -14.20 30.86
CA PRO A 185 12.99 -14.26 29.85
C PRO A 185 14.13 -15.27 30.10
N THR A 186 14.01 -16.14 31.10
CA THR A 186 15.01 -17.15 31.43
C THR A 186 14.40 -18.53 31.68
N ASP A 187 13.07 -18.66 31.55
CA ASP A 187 12.35 -19.91 31.66
C ASP A 187 11.68 -20.27 30.32
N PRO A 188 12.30 -21.17 29.52
CA PRO A 188 11.83 -21.48 28.17
C PRO A 188 10.52 -22.30 28.15
N THR A 189 9.84 -22.40 29.29
CA THR A 189 8.56 -23.09 29.44
C THR A 189 7.40 -22.15 29.78
N GLU A 190 7.67 -20.87 30.04
CA GLU A 190 6.66 -19.88 30.43
C GLU A 190 6.93 -18.54 29.74
N THR A 191 6.05 -18.12 28.83
CA THR A 191 6.19 -16.80 28.16
C THR A 191 5.23 -15.73 28.68
N ALA A 192 4.23 -16.15 29.45
CA ALA A 192 3.13 -15.30 29.90
C ALA A 192 2.74 -15.60 31.34
N ASP A 193 2.48 -14.54 32.11
CA ASP A 193 1.99 -14.63 33.48
C ASP A 193 0.56 -15.20 33.50
N THR A 194 0.43 -16.45 33.94
CA THR A 194 -0.85 -17.19 33.95
C THR A 194 -1.29 -17.61 35.35
N ASP A 195 -0.65 -17.11 36.41
CA ASP A 195 -0.88 -17.52 37.81
C ASP A 195 -2.02 -16.79 38.57
#